data_AF-A0A828UDE1-F1
#
_entry.id   AF-A0A828UDE1-F1
#
_cell.length_a   1.000
_cell.length_b   1.000
_cell.length_c   1.000
_cell.angle_alpha   90.00
_cell.angle_beta   90.00
_cell.angle_gamma   90.00
#
_symmetry.space_group_name_H-M   'P 1'
#
loop_
_entity.id
_entity.type
_entity.pdbx_description
1 polymer ?
#
loop_
_entity_poly.entity_id
_entity_poly.type
_entity_poly.pdbx_seq_one_letter_code
_entity_poly.pdbx_strand_id
1 'polypeptide(L)' 'MKIIKPGIFEVRASLVNPDKGEVIDVKSSFFDVKITGSVRDEFR' A
#
# COMPACT_ATOMS: atom_id res chain seq x y z
N MET A 1 -9.96 -4.63 -10.57
CA MET A 1 -10.17 -4.20 -9.17
C MET A 1 -10.32 -2.68 -9.16
N LYS A 2 -11.53 -2.14 -8.99
CA LYS A 2 -11.73 -0.68 -8.82
C LYS A 2 -11.46 -0.35 -7.35
N ILE A 3 -10.59 0.61 -7.08
CA ILE A 3 -10.36 1.08 -5.71
C ILE A 3 -11.57 1.93 -5.31
N ILE A 4 -12.33 1.47 -4.31
CA ILE A 4 -13.64 2.03 -3.92
C ILE A 4 -13.48 3.20 -2.94
N LYS A 5 -12.32 3.35 -2.28
CA LYS A 5 -12.08 4.43 -1.31
C LYS A 5 -10.65 4.98 -1.42
N PRO A 6 -10.46 6.31 -1.59
CA PRO A 6 -9.15 6.94 -1.47
C PRO A 6 -8.64 6.90 -0.02
N GLY A 7 -7.33 6.99 0.15
CA GLY A 7 -6.69 6.98 1.45
C GLY A 7 -5.22 6.52 1.39
N ILE A 8 -4.57 6.53 2.54
CA ILE A 8 -3.22 5.98 2.71
C ILE A 8 -3.36 4.50 3.02
N PHE A 9 -2.71 3.67 2.22
CA PHE A 9 -2.68 2.22 2.38
C PHE A 9 -1.28 1.77 2.76
N GLU A 10 -1.17 0.94 3.80
CA GLU A 10 0.06 0.23 4.11
C GLU A 10 0.07 -1.10 3.35
N VAL A 11 1.15 -1.36 2.63
CA VAL A 11 1.43 -2.65 1.98
C VAL A 11 2.61 -3.27 2.70
N ARG A 12 2.42 -4.50 3.18
CA ARG A 12 3.45 -5.28 3.85
C ARG A 12 3.83 -6.48 3.00
N ALA A 13 5.12 -6.76 2.92
CA ALA A 13 5.67 -7.98 2.35
C ALA A 13 6.47 -8.70 3.45
N SER A 14 6.11 -9.95 3.71
CA SER A 14 6.78 -10.78 4.72
C SER A 14 7.60 -11.86 4.03
N LEU A 15 8.86 -11.98 4.43
CA LEU A 15 9.69 -13.14 4.10
C LEU A 15 9.39 -14.23 5.14
N VAL A 16 8.96 -15.40 4.67
CA VAL A 16 8.54 -16.52 5.53
C VAL A 16 9.44 -17.72 5.28
N ASN A 17 9.87 -18.37 6.36
CA ASN A 17 10.52 -19.68 6.28
C ASN A 17 9.48 -20.73 5.84
N PRO A 18 9.66 -21.39 4.69
CA PRO A 18 8.65 -22.32 4.18
C PRO A 18 8.49 -23.59 5.02
N ASP A 19 9.53 -24.01 5.73
CA ASP A 19 9.54 -25.27 6.48
C ASP A 19 8.93 -25.12 7.88
N LYS A 20 9.14 -23.96 8.51
CA LYS A 20 8.67 -23.67 9.87
C LYS A 20 7.45 -22.74 9.92
N GLY A 21 7.14 -22.05 8.83
CA GLY A 21 6.10 -21.01 8.78
C GLY A 21 6.46 -19.73 9.57
N GLU A 22 7.69 -19.61 10.05
CA GLU A 22 8.17 -18.46 10.82
C GLU A 22 8.41 -17.25 9.92
N VAL A 23 8.01 -16.06 10.38
CA VAL A 23 8.31 -14.80 9.69
C VAL A 23 9.76 -14.42 9.97
N ILE A 24 10.58 -14.34 8.92
CA ILE A 24 11.99 -13.98 8.98
C ILE A 24 12.17 -12.46 8.98
N ASP A 25 11.41 -11.77 8.12
CA ASP A 25 11.49 -10.32 7.97
C ASP A 25 10.17 -9.76 7.43
N VAL A 26 9.91 -8.49 7.70
CA VAL A 26 8.76 -7.76 7.16
C VAL A 26 9.23 -6.40 6.65
N LYS A 27 8.87 -6.09 5.40
CA LYS A 27 9.04 -4.76 4.82
C LYS A 27 7.68 -4.11 4.63
N SER A 28 7.60 -2.82 4.94
CA SER A 28 6.40 -2.01 4.77
C SER A 28 6.65 -0.88 3.77
N SER A 29 5.63 -0.56 2.98
CA SER A 29 5.57 0.65 2.16
C SER A 29 4.18 1.27 2.25
N PHE A 30 4.09 2.58 2.08
CA PHE A 30 2.84 3.34 2.16
C PHE A 30 2.50 3.95 0.79
N PHE A 31 1.26 3.78 0.37
CA PHE A 31 0.73 4.32 -0.88
C PHE A 31 -0.43 5.26 -0.59
N ASP A 32 -0.30 6.52 -1.00
CA ASP A 32 -1.41 7.46 -1.03
C ASP A 32 -2.21 7.25 -2.32
N VAL A 33 -3.43 6.73 -2.19
CA VAL A 33 -4.34 6.52 -3.32
C VAL A 33 -5.37 7.63 -3.35
N LYS A 34 -5.28 8.46 -4.38
CA LYS A 34 -6.24 9.55 -4.66
C LYS A 34 -7.20 9.15 -5.78
N ILE A 35 -8.41 9.71 -5.76
CA ILE A 35 -9.36 9.56 -6.89
C ILE A 35 -8.78 10.32 -8.08
N THR A 36 -8.70 9.67 -9.25
CA THR A 36 -8.28 10.33 -10.50
C THR A 36 -9.21 11.51 -10.80
N GLY A 37 -8.64 12.73 -10.82
CA GLY A 37 -9.38 13.99 -11.02
C GLY A 37 -9.21 15.02 -9.90
N SER A 38 -8.74 14.61 -8.71
CA SER A 38 -8.54 15.50 -7.55
C SER A 38 -7.25 16.34 -7.61
N VAL A 39 -6.34 16.05 -8.55
CA VAL A 39 -5.02 16.72 -8.70
C VAL A 39 -5.14 18.06 -9.46
N ARG A 40 -6.36 18.56 -9.73
CA ARG A 40 -6.57 19.69 -10.66
C ARG A 40 -6.47 21.10 -10.06
N ASP A 41 -6.20 21.30 -8.76
CA ASP A 41 -6.20 22.66 -8.17
C ASP A 41 -5.14 22.91 -7.08
N GLU A 42 -4.02 22.16 -7.04
CA GLU A 42 -2.94 22.44 -6.07
C GLU A 42 -1.84 23.39 -6.62
N PHE A 43 -1.99 23.92 -7.84
CA PHE A 43 -1.02 24.82 -8.49
C PHE A 43 -1.66 26.09 -9.10
N ARG A 44 -2.77 26.58 -8.53
CA ARG A 44 -3.41 27.82 -8.97
C ARG A 44 -3.29 28.94 -7.96
#